data_AF-A0AAE1HPD6-F1
#
_entry.id   AF-A0AAE1HPD6-F1
#
_cell.length_a   1.000
_cell.length_b   1.000
_cell.length_c   1.000
_cell.angle_alpha   90.00
_cell.angle_beta   90.00
_cell.angle_gamma   90.00
#
_symmetry.space_group_name_H-M   'P 1'
#
loop_
_entity.id
_entity.type
_entity.pdbx_description
1 polymer ?
#
loop_
_entity_poly.entity_id
_entity_poly.type
_entity_poly.pdbx_seq_one_letter_code
_entity_poly.pdbx_strand_id
1 'polypeptide(L)'
;PEKVPRLENVGCLLDFLWLAKHALQESYYGWNGFMTVAHANEPKHDMSAFLPLPFIPMPAADPSTLYTALRFAGKRSDDYKHKTCVVTFDLPLFLKAMDIVNGCGGKLPFVVVRLGGFHLLMSFMGAVGMLVGGSGLADLWKEVYVKNRVDAMTGGHAYKRALRAHFLTQAALASLVLEKMQASEQISSVNIEKVRELYSKLDGTGRSFRQALKTECENNRTGGPWQQYFDQVEIMTKFVRAERTGDWRQHLHCVGLKLPHLAAACHLPYAKRAHLYPQEMQKLEAKMTVFEFEKFAESVGGFPFSSPKRLTGESGVT
;
A
#
# COMPACT_ATOMS: atom_id res chain seq x y z
N PRO A 1 -32.77 1.48 -9.03
CA PRO A 1 -31.75 1.82 -8.02
C PRO A 1 -30.34 1.65 -8.61
N GLU A 2 -29.66 2.76 -8.94
CA GLU A 2 -28.25 2.71 -9.36
C GLU A 2 -27.43 2.02 -8.26
N LYS A 3 -26.75 0.94 -8.64
CA LYS A 3 -25.86 0.22 -7.73
C LYS A 3 -24.79 1.20 -7.27
N VAL A 4 -24.77 1.53 -5.99
CA VAL A 4 -23.65 2.25 -5.36
C VAL A 4 -22.36 1.51 -5.75
N PRO A 5 -21.40 2.16 -6.43
CA PRO A 5 -20.17 1.51 -6.84
C PRO A 5 -19.44 0.94 -5.63
N ARG A 6 -18.87 -0.26 -5.75
CA ARG A 6 -18.01 -0.82 -4.69
C ARG A 6 -16.90 0.19 -4.35
N LEU A 7 -16.53 0.29 -3.07
CA LEU A 7 -15.47 1.18 -2.58
C LEU A 7 -14.15 1.06 -3.38
N GLU A 8 -13.79 -0.16 -3.77
CA GLU A 8 -12.63 -0.46 -4.63
C GLU A 8 -12.65 0.34 -5.95
N ASN A 9 -13.83 0.46 -6.56
CA ASN A 9 -13.99 1.15 -7.82
C ASN A 9 -13.86 2.67 -7.66
N VAL A 10 -14.41 3.23 -6.56
CA VAL A 10 -14.28 4.66 -6.24
C VAL A 10 -12.82 5.00 -5.97
N GLY A 11 -12.09 4.11 -5.29
CA GLY A 11 -10.67 4.28 -5.05
C GLY A 11 -9.91 4.41 -6.37
N CYS A 12 -10.04 3.44 -7.28
CA CYS A 12 -9.36 3.47 -8.57
C CYS A 12 -9.63 4.77 -9.35
N LEU A 13 -10.86 5.30 -9.28
CA LEU A 13 -11.19 6.58 -9.89
C LEU A 13 -10.53 7.78 -9.21
N LEU A 14 -10.38 7.77 -7.88
CA LEU A 14 -9.64 8.82 -7.18
C LEU A 14 -8.16 8.84 -7.56
N ASP A 15 -7.54 7.67 -7.79
CA ASP A 15 -6.16 7.61 -8.30
C ASP A 15 -6.08 8.19 -9.71
N PHE A 16 -7.02 7.80 -10.59
CA PHE A 16 -7.08 8.34 -11.94
C PHE A 16 -7.33 9.86 -11.93
N LEU A 17 -8.25 10.36 -11.10
CA LEU A 17 -8.53 11.78 -10.99
C LEU A 17 -7.31 12.56 -10.47
N TRP A 18 -6.55 12.00 -9.53
CA TRP A 18 -5.30 12.60 -9.09
C TRP A 18 -4.30 12.73 -10.24
N LEU A 19 -4.08 11.65 -11.01
CA LEU A 19 -3.21 11.67 -12.19
C LEU A 19 -3.67 12.74 -13.19
N ALA A 20 -4.98 12.79 -13.43
CA ALA A 20 -5.54 13.68 -14.42
C ALA A 20 -5.53 15.15 -14.02
N LYS A 21 -5.85 15.47 -12.75
CA LYS A 21 -5.70 16.85 -12.23
C LYS A 21 -4.24 17.29 -12.14
N HIS A 22 -3.32 16.36 -11.92
CA HIS A 22 -1.88 16.67 -12.00
C HIS A 22 -1.46 17.01 -13.45
N ALA A 23 -1.97 16.27 -14.44
CA ALA A 23 -1.72 16.55 -15.86
C ALA A 23 -2.26 17.93 -16.29
N LEU A 24 -3.42 18.32 -15.77
CA LEU A 24 -4.02 19.63 -16.03
C LEU A 24 -3.41 20.77 -15.20
N GLN A 25 -2.41 20.49 -14.35
CA GLN A 25 -1.83 21.45 -13.42
C GLN A 25 -2.84 22.07 -12.44
N GLU A 26 -3.96 21.38 -12.18
CA GLU A 26 -5.03 21.79 -11.27
C GLU A 26 -4.82 21.28 -9.83
N SER A 27 -3.88 20.36 -9.63
CA SER A 27 -3.54 19.82 -8.31
C SER A 27 -2.04 19.90 -8.05
N TYR A 28 -1.66 20.71 -7.06
CA TYR A 28 -0.28 20.80 -6.56
C TYR A 28 0.03 19.78 -5.47
N TYR A 29 -0.96 19.00 -5.04
CA TYR A 29 -0.79 18.01 -3.99
C TYR A 29 -0.14 16.72 -4.55
N GLY A 30 0.85 16.21 -3.81
CA GLY A 30 1.21 14.80 -3.95
C GLY A 30 0.03 13.90 -3.56
N TRP A 31 0.07 12.64 -3.99
CA TRP A 31 -1.04 11.69 -3.82
C TRP A 31 -1.63 11.64 -2.40
N ASN A 32 -0.79 11.64 -1.35
CA ASN A 32 -1.27 11.64 0.03
C ASN A 32 -2.08 12.90 0.39
N GLY A 33 -1.67 14.07 -0.10
CA GLY A 33 -2.40 15.33 0.11
C GLY A 33 -3.71 15.32 -0.65
N PHE A 34 -3.70 14.84 -1.90
CA PHE A 34 -4.91 14.67 -2.69
C PHE A 34 -5.93 13.77 -2.00
N MET A 35 -5.51 12.60 -1.50
CA MET A 35 -6.38 11.70 -0.76
C MET A 35 -6.89 12.33 0.54
N THR A 36 -6.10 13.15 1.23
CA THR A 36 -6.56 13.86 2.43
C THR A 36 -7.72 14.79 2.11
N VAL A 37 -7.66 15.50 0.98
CA VAL A 37 -8.75 16.37 0.51
C VAL A 37 -9.95 15.55 0.06
N ALA A 38 -9.73 14.47 -0.70
CA ALA A 38 -10.80 13.61 -1.20
C ALA A 38 -11.62 12.95 -0.08
N HIS A 39 -11.00 12.70 1.06
CA HIS A 39 -11.62 12.09 2.23
C HIS A 39 -11.98 13.13 3.32
N ALA A 40 -11.89 14.44 3.06
CA ALA A 40 -12.10 15.49 4.06
C ALA A 40 -13.54 15.52 4.64
N ASN A 41 -14.53 15.11 3.84
CA ASN A 41 -15.94 15.10 4.20
C ASN A 41 -16.43 13.72 4.70
N GLU A 42 -15.55 12.72 4.84
CA GLU A 42 -15.92 11.44 5.43
C GLU A 42 -16.22 11.59 6.93
N PRO A 43 -17.08 10.74 7.52
CA PRO A 43 -17.45 10.83 8.93
C PRO A 43 -16.21 10.93 9.80
N LYS A 44 -16.18 11.87 10.76
CA LYS A 44 -15.04 12.02 11.67
C LYS A 44 -14.70 10.68 12.30
N HIS A 45 -13.53 10.16 11.98
CA HIS A 45 -12.99 8.96 12.61
C HIS A 45 -12.45 9.30 14.00
N ASP A 46 -12.52 8.34 14.91
CA ASP A 46 -11.87 8.46 16.20
C ASP A 46 -10.35 8.57 15.99
N MET A 47 -9.72 9.47 16.75
CA MET A 47 -8.27 9.63 16.69
C MET A 47 -7.60 8.38 17.25
N SER A 48 -6.78 7.71 16.43
CA SER A 48 -5.92 6.63 16.91
C SER A 48 -4.89 7.16 17.91
N ALA A 49 -4.77 6.50 19.06
CA ALA A 49 -3.71 6.77 20.04
C ALA A 49 -2.52 5.84 19.81
N PHE A 50 -1.31 6.42 19.77
CA PHE A 50 -0.08 5.65 19.77
C PHE A 50 0.45 5.52 21.20
N LEU A 51 0.39 4.30 21.74
CA LEU A 51 0.95 4.00 23.05
C LEU A 51 2.26 3.20 22.87
N PRO A 52 3.42 3.75 23.26
CA PRO A 52 4.64 2.95 23.34
C PRO A 52 4.45 1.86 24.40
N LEU A 53 4.76 0.61 24.04
CA LEU A 53 4.75 -0.52 24.96
C LEU A 53 6.13 -0.68 25.62
N PRO A 54 6.22 -1.34 26.79
CA PRO A 54 7.49 -1.62 27.45
C PRO A 54 8.49 -2.32 26.52
N PHE A 55 9.76 -1.93 26.62
CA PHE A 55 10.84 -2.60 25.89
C PHE A 55 11.09 -4.00 26.45
N ILE A 56 11.31 -4.96 25.56
CA ILE A 56 11.82 -6.29 25.92
C ILE A 56 13.31 -6.28 25.55
N PRO A 57 14.24 -6.21 26.51
CA PRO A 57 15.68 -6.06 26.26
C PRO A 57 16.33 -7.41 25.89
N MET A 58 15.70 -8.16 24.99
CA MET A 58 16.15 -9.46 24.52
C MET A 58 16.11 -9.51 22.98
N PRO A 59 16.89 -10.40 22.33
CA PRO A 59 16.91 -10.48 20.88
C PRO A 59 15.51 -10.75 20.30
N ALA A 60 15.02 -9.88 19.41
CA ALA A 60 13.68 -10.02 18.82
C ALA A 60 13.45 -11.35 18.07
N ALA A 61 14.52 -11.97 17.59
CA ALA A 61 14.49 -13.24 16.86
C ALA A 61 14.41 -14.48 17.78
N ASP A 62 14.59 -14.31 19.09
CA ASP A 62 14.48 -15.40 20.06
C ASP A 62 13.01 -15.82 20.27
N PRO A 63 12.68 -17.12 20.21
CA PRO A 63 11.30 -17.59 20.36
C PRO A 63 10.66 -17.21 21.70
N SER A 64 11.41 -17.21 22.80
CA SER A 64 10.88 -16.85 24.13
C SER A 64 10.53 -15.37 24.20
N THR A 65 11.35 -14.53 23.56
CA THR A 65 11.12 -13.09 23.40
C THR A 65 9.87 -12.82 22.59
N LEU A 66 9.71 -13.46 21.43
CA LEU A 66 8.50 -13.34 20.61
C LEU A 66 7.26 -13.84 21.34
N TYR A 67 7.32 -14.98 22.01
CA TYR A 67 6.21 -15.52 22.78
C TYR A 67 5.79 -14.57 23.90
N THR A 68 6.76 -13.99 24.62
CA THR A 68 6.51 -12.99 25.66
C THR A 68 5.83 -11.76 25.09
N ALA A 69 6.30 -11.25 23.95
CA ALA A 69 5.69 -10.10 23.27
C ALA A 69 4.24 -10.38 22.84
N LEU A 70 3.99 -11.54 22.21
CA LEU A 70 2.65 -11.96 21.78
C LEU A 70 1.70 -12.12 22.97
N ARG A 71 2.15 -12.76 24.05
CA ARG A 71 1.36 -12.94 25.27
C ARG A 71 1.05 -11.61 25.96
N PHE A 72 2.03 -10.70 25.99
CA PHE A 72 1.85 -9.37 26.54
C PHE A 72 0.83 -8.55 25.73
N ALA A 73 0.99 -8.49 24.41
CA ALA A 73 0.04 -7.80 23.51
C ALA A 73 -1.38 -8.39 23.64
N GLY A 74 -1.44 -9.71 23.75
CA GLY A 74 -2.66 -10.45 24.01
C GLY A 74 -3.38 -10.06 25.29
N LYS A 75 -2.67 -10.13 26.42
CA LYS A 75 -3.21 -9.73 27.73
C LYS A 75 -3.65 -8.26 27.73
N ARG A 76 -2.85 -7.38 27.11
CA ARG A 76 -3.20 -5.95 27.02
C ARG A 76 -4.47 -5.72 26.22
N SER A 77 -4.68 -6.50 25.16
CA SER A 77 -5.91 -6.45 24.36
C SER A 77 -7.12 -6.90 25.19
N ASP A 78 -6.96 -7.94 26.00
CA ASP A 78 -7.98 -8.43 26.92
C ASP A 78 -8.34 -7.41 28.03
N ASP A 79 -7.36 -6.68 28.57
CA ASP A 79 -7.59 -5.58 29.53
C ASP A 79 -8.56 -4.51 28.96
N TYR A 80 -8.53 -4.29 27.63
CA TYR A 80 -9.43 -3.39 26.91
C TYR A 80 -10.66 -4.10 26.30
N LYS A 81 -10.90 -5.37 26.65
CA LYS A 81 -12.00 -6.21 26.16
C LYS A 81 -12.00 -6.40 24.64
N HIS A 82 -10.82 -6.33 24.01
CA HIS A 82 -10.67 -6.66 22.60
C HIS A 82 -10.67 -8.18 22.43
N LYS A 83 -11.53 -8.69 21.56
CA LYS A 83 -11.66 -10.13 21.28
C LYS A 83 -10.54 -10.68 20.40
N THR A 84 -9.91 -9.82 19.60
CA THR A 84 -8.76 -10.17 18.76
C THR A 84 -7.61 -9.18 18.95
N CYS A 85 -6.39 -9.71 19.05
CA CYS A 85 -5.14 -8.98 19.08
C CYS A 85 -4.38 -9.19 17.77
N VAL A 86 -4.35 -8.18 16.90
CA VAL A 86 -3.57 -8.22 15.66
C VAL A 86 -2.15 -7.71 15.92
N VAL A 87 -1.15 -8.54 15.67
CA VAL A 87 0.27 -8.21 15.84
C VAL A 87 0.97 -8.27 14.49
N THR A 88 1.63 -7.18 14.10
CA THR A 88 2.28 -7.07 12.79
C THR A 88 3.79 -7.21 12.91
N PHE A 89 4.41 -7.99 12.03
CA PHE A 89 5.87 -8.22 11.99
C PHE A 89 6.43 -8.09 10.57
N ASP A 90 7.73 -7.83 10.47
CA ASP A 90 8.46 -8.07 9.21
C ASP A 90 8.48 -9.56 8.87
N LEU A 91 8.92 -9.92 7.65
CA LEU A 91 8.85 -11.29 7.19
C LEU A 91 9.58 -12.29 8.12
N PRO A 92 10.85 -12.08 8.53
CA PRO A 92 11.54 -13.05 9.40
C PRO A 92 10.83 -13.30 10.73
N LEU A 93 10.36 -12.24 11.41
CA LEU A 93 9.67 -12.37 12.69
C LEU A 93 8.25 -12.90 12.53
N PHE A 94 7.57 -12.55 11.43
CA PHE A 94 6.26 -13.08 11.06
C PHE A 94 6.27 -14.61 10.98
N LEU A 95 7.29 -15.18 10.32
CA LEU A 95 7.42 -16.64 10.19
C LEU A 95 7.48 -17.31 11.57
N LYS A 96 8.37 -16.81 12.45
CA LYS A 96 8.56 -17.35 13.79
C LYS A 96 7.32 -17.16 14.67
N ALA A 97 6.68 -16.01 14.58
CA ALA A 97 5.45 -15.73 15.32
C ALA A 97 4.30 -16.66 14.88
N MET A 98 4.19 -16.96 13.58
CA MET A 98 3.22 -17.95 13.08
C MET A 98 3.50 -19.35 13.65
N ASP A 99 4.76 -19.79 13.67
CA ASP A 99 5.13 -21.09 14.24
C ASP A 99 4.77 -21.17 15.74
N ILE A 100 5.02 -20.09 16.49
CA ILE A 100 4.67 -19.98 17.91
C ILE A 100 3.16 -20.06 18.12
N VAL A 101 2.37 -19.26 17.39
CA VAL A 101 0.90 -19.22 17.54
C VAL A 101 0.30 -20.58 17.17
N ASN A 102 0.77 -21.20 16.09
CA ASN A 102 0.30 -22.52 15.67
C ASN A 102 0.75 -23.64 16.64
N GLY A 103 1.94 -23.52 17.24
CA GLY A 103 2.51 -24.53 18.15
C GLY A 103 2.08 -24.40 19.61
N CYS A 104 1.45 -23.30 20.03
CA CYS A 104 1.16 -23.04 21.45
C CYS A 104 -0.06 -23.77 22.02
N GLY A 105 -0.69 -24.69 21.26
CA GLY A 105 -1.81 -25.51 21.73
C GLY A 105 -3.02 -24.69 22.19
N GLY A 106 -3.30 -23.57 21.52
CA GLY A 106 -4.44 -22.70 21.84
C GLY A 106 -4.20 -21.71 22.99
N LYS A 107 -2.97 -21.55 23.48
CA LYS A 107 -2.63 -20.55 24.52
C LYS A 107 -2.68 -19.09 24.04
N LEU A 108 -2.72 -18.87 22.72
CA LEU A 108 -2.84 -17.54 22.08
C LEU A 108 -3.99 -17.52 21.06
N PRO A 109 -5.22 -17.91 21.45
CA PRO A 109 -6.29 -18.21 20.50
C PRO A 109 -6.85 -16.94 19.81
N PHE A 110 -6.69 -15.79 20.46
CA PHE A 110 -7.13 -14.47 19.99
C PHE A 110 -6.02 -13.68 19.29
N VAL A 111 -4.79 -14.22 19.14
CA VAL A 111 -3.68 -13.51 18.51
C VAL A 111 -3.64 -13.81 17.02
N VAL A 112 -3.70 -12.76 16.21
CA VAL A 112 -3.59 -12.82 14.75
C VAL A 112 -2.26 -12.20 14.33
N VAL A 113 -1.39 -13.00 13.74
CA VAL A 113 -0.11 -12.51 13.22
C VAL A 113 -0.30 -11.99 11.80
N ARG A 114 0.06 -10.74 11.56
CA ARG A 114 -0.07 -10.04 10.28
C ARG A 114 1.31 -9.78 9.66
N LEU A 115 1.44 -10.04 8.36
CA LEU A 115 2.63 -9.67 7.61
C LEU A 115 2.68 -8.15 7.42
N GLY A 116 3.83 -7.54 7.74
CA GLY A 116 4.03 -6.11 7.71
C GLY A 116 3.97 -5.50 6.31
N GLY A 117 2.95 -4.67 6.08
CA GLY A 117 2.72 -4.00 4.79
C GLY A 117 3.86 -3.09 4.37
N PHE A 118 4.56 -2.45 5.32
CA PHE A 118 5.72 -1.60 5.04
C PHE A 118 6.85 -2.36 4.34
N HIS A 119 7.31 -3.46 4.94
CA HIS A 119 8.40 -4.26 4.37
C HIS A 119 7.96 -5.00 3.11
N LEU A 120 6.70 -5.45 3.05
CA LEU A 120 6.14 -6.03 1.83
C LEU A 120 6.16 -5.04 0.66
N LEU A 121 5.76 -3.79 0.89
CA LEU A 121 5.78 -2.76 -0.14
C LEU A 121 7.22 -2.37 -0.53
N MET A 122 8.14 -2.30 0.43
CA MET A 122 9.56 -2.11 0.13
C MET A 122 10.11 -3.20 -0.79
N SER A 123 9.86 -4.47 -0.47
CA SER A 123 10.29 -5.58 -1.30
C SER A 123 9.62 -5.58 -2.67
N PHE A 124 8.36 -5.16 -2.76
CA PHE A 124 7.68 -5.00 -4.04
C PHE A 124 8.27 -3.86 -4.88
N MET A 125 8.62 -2.71 -4.30
CA MET A 125 9.33 -1.64 -5.01
C MET A 125 10.68 -2.12 -5.54
N GLY A 126 11.42 -2.91 -4.75
CA GLY A 126 12.65 -3.57 -5.20
C GLY A 126 12.44 -4.50 -6.40
N ALA A 127 11.39 -5.33 -6.34
CA ALA A 127 11.01 -6.21 -7.44
C ALA A 127 10.67 -5.42 -8.72
N VAL A 128 9.94 -4.31 -8.58
CA VAL A 128 9.63 -3.41 -9.70
C VAL A 128 10.91 -2.84 -10.30
N GLY A 129 11.80 -2.28 -9.48
CA GLY A 129 13.08 -1.74 -9.95
C GLY A 129 13.94 -2.76 -10.71
N MET A 130 13.92 -4.02 -10.29
CA MET A 130 14.58 -5.11 -11.01
C MET A 130 13.90 -5.43 -12.34
N LEU A 131 12.57 -5.60 -12.34
CA LEU A 131 11.81 -6.01 -13.52
C LEU A 131 11.84 -4.97 -14.64
N VAL A 132 11.87 -3.68 -14.28
CA VAL A 132 12.00 -2.59 -15.25
C VAL A 132 13.45 -2.11 -15.41
N GLY A 133 14.41 -2.93 -14.99
CA GLY A 133 15.83 -2.69 -15.19
C GLY A 133 16.14 -2.47 -16.68
N GLY A 134 16.91 -1.42 -16.99
CA GLY A 134 17.24 -1.07 -18.38
C GLY A 134 16.14 -0.34 -19.16
N SER A 135 14.97 -0.05 -18.56
CA SER A 135 13.91 0.75 -19.20
C SER A 135 14.22 2.25 -19.33
N GLY A 136 15.26 2.72 -18.64
CA GLY A 136 15.56 4.14 -18.44
C GLY A 136 14.96 4.74 -17.17
N LEU A 137 14.19 3.98 -16.37
CA LEU A 137 13.64 4.48 -15.10
C LEU A 137 14.72 5.02 -14.15
N ALA A 138 15.81 4.27 -13.97
CA ALA A 138 16.90 4.70 -13.10
C ALA A 138 17.58 5.96 -13.63
N ASP A 139 17.69 6.10 -14.95
CA ASP A 139 18.31 7.27 -15.58
C ASP A 139 17.41 8.50 -15.43
N LEU A 140 16.11 8.36 -15.66
CA LEU A 140 15.11 9.38 -15.33
C LEU A 140 15.23 9.85 -13.87
N TRP A 141 15.38 8.92 -12.93
CA TRP A 141 15.52 9.27 -11.52
C TRP A 141 16.85 9.96 -11.20
N LYS A 142 17.94 9.66 -11.92
CA LYS A 142 19.25 10.33 -11.73
C LYS A 142 19.24 11.80 -12.15
N GLU A 143 18.28 12.23 -12.97
CA GLU A 143 18.10 13.65 -13.34
C GLU A 143 17.55 14.49 -12.18
N VAL A 144 16.83 13.87 -11.24
CA VAL A 144 16.15 14.58 -10.14
C VAL A 144 16.76 14.24 -8.78
N TYR A 145 17.25 13.02 -8.61
CA TYR A 145 17.80 12.52 -7.36
C TYR A 145 19.31 12.27 -7.49
N VAL A 146 20.03 12.49 -6.38
CA VAL A 146 21.47 12.21 -6.31
C VAL A 146 21.73 10.74 -6.67
N LYS A 147 22.68 10.49 -7.59
CA LYS A 147 22.96 9.17 -8.19
C LYS A 147 23.07 8.04 -7.16
N ASN A 148 23.82 8.24 -6.08
CA ASN A 148 24.01 7.26 -5.01
C ASN A 148 22.72 6.90 -4.23
N ARG A 149 21.64 7.69 -4.36
CA ARG A 149 20.34 7.43 -3.74
C ARG A 149 19.42 6.64 -4.65
N VAL A 150 19.62 6.70 -5.97
CA VAL A 150 18.77 6.02 -6.94
C VAL A 150 18.84 4.52 -6.74
N ASP A 151 20.02 3.95 -6.50
CA ASP A 151 20.19 2.50 -6.26
C ASP A 151 19.41 2.03 -5.01
N ALA A 152 19.45 2.83 -3.94
CA ALA A 152 18.66 2.55 -2.74
C ALA A 152 17.14 2.72 -2.99
N MET A 153 16.74 3.56 -3.95
CA MET A 153 15.34 3.75 -4.32
C MET A 153 14.82 2.62 -5.21
N THR A 154 15.59 2.23 -6.24
CA THR A 154 15.25 1.11 -7.13
C THR A 154 15.25 -0.22 -6.40
N GLY A 155 16.08 -0.38 -5.36
CA GLY A 155 16.02 -1.50 -4.43
C GLY A 155 14.92 -1.41 -3.36
N GLY A 156 14.13 -0.33 -3.31
CA GLY A 156 13.04 -0.15 -2.35
C GLY A 156 13.47 0.21 -0.91
N HIS A 157 14.77 0.30 -0.62
CA HIS A 157 15.30 0.59 0.72
C HIS A 157 15.11 2.06 1.14
N ALA A 158 15.13 3.00 0.21
CA ALA A 158 14.86 4.41 0.46
C ALA A 158 13.36 4.73 0.44
N TYR A 159 12.56 3.98 1.22
CA TYR A 159 11.09 3.89 1.14
C TYR A 159 10.37 5.19 0.76
N LYS A 160 10.47 6.25 1.57
CA LYS A 160 9.71 7.50 1.34
C LYS A 160 10.06 8.16 0.00
N ARG A 161 11.33 8.10 -0.40
CA ARG A 161 11.81 8.67 -1.66
C ARG A 161 11.42 7.77 -2.84
N ALA A 162 11.59 6.46 -2.70
CA ALA A 162 11.20 5.48 -3.71
C ALA A 162 9.69 5.57 -4.03
N LEU A 163 8.84 5.55 -3.00
CA LEU A 163 7.39 5.63 -3.16
C LEU A 163 6.98 6.95 -3.84
N ARG A 164 7.56 8.08 -3.41
CA ARG A 164 7.32 9.37 -4.04
C ARG A 164 7.75 9.38 -5.50
N ALA A 165 8.92 8.84 -5.82
CA ALA A 165 9.44 8.81 -7.18
C ALA A 165 8.56 7.93 -8.09
N HIS A 166 8.12 6.77 -7.61
CA HIS A 166 7.18 5.92 -8.36
C HIS A 166 5.88 6.65 -8.70
N PHE A 167 5.25 7.29 -7.71
CA PHE A 167 4.00 8.01 -7.94
C PHE A 167 4.17 9.19 -8.91
N LEU A 168 5.24 9.97 -8.75
CA LEU A 168 5.51 11.10 -9.66
C LEU A 168 5.85 10.64 -11.08
N THR A 169 6.59 9.54 -11.24
CA THR A 169 6.86 8.97 -12.57
C THR A 169 5.56 8.49 -13.22
N GLN A 170 4.66 7.83 -12.49
CA GLN A 170 3.35 7.44 -13.01
C GLN A 170 2.51 8.67 -13.41
N ALA A 171 2.51 9.73 -12.60
CA ALA A 171 1.83 10.99 -12.91
C ALA A 171 2.38 11.66 -14.17
N ALA A 172 3.71 11.68 -14.35
CA ALA A 172 4.34 12.22 -15.55
C ALA A 172 3.94 11.41 -16.81
N LEU A 173 3.98 10.08 -16.73
CA LEU A 173 3.54 9.21 -17.84
C LEU A 173 2.05 9.42 -18.17
N ALA A 174 1.20 9.51 -17.15
CA ALA A 174 -0.22 9.79 -17.34
C ALA A 174 -0.45 11.16 -18.00
N SER A 175 0.35 12.17 -17.64
CA SER A 175 0.27 13.51 -18.23
C SER A 175 0.55 13.48 -19.73
N LEU A 176 1.62 12.79 -20.16
CA LEU A 176 1.96 12.63 -21.57
C LEU A 176 0.83 11.96 -22.39
N VAL A 177 0.17 10.96 -21.82
CA VAL A 177 -0.95 10.28 -22.49
C VAL A 177 -2.20 11.16 -22.53
N LEU A 178 -2.53 11.85 -21.43
CA LEU A 178 -3.71 12.72 -21.35
C LEU A 178 -3.60 13.94 -22.26
N GLU A 179 -2.40 14.50 -22.42
CA GLU A 179 -2.12 15.57 -23.39
C GLU A 179 -2.43 15.12 -24.81
N LYS A 180 -2.02 13.91 -25.19
CA LYS A 180 -2.32 13.33 -26.52
C LYS A 180 -3.81 13.07 -26.73
N MET A 181 -4.54 12.73 -25.67
CA MET A 181 -5.98 12.51 -25.73
C MET A 181 -6.81 13.81 -25.82
N GLN A 182 -6.21 14.98 -25.56
CA GLN A 182 -6.92 16.26 -25.43
C GLN A 182 -8.10 16.21 -24.43
N ALA A 183 -7.97 15.40 -23.37
CA ALA A 183 -9.07 15.08 -22.45
C ALA A 183 -9.33 16.14 -21.35
N SER A 184 -8.98 17.41 -21.59
CA SER A 184 -8.91 18.44 -20.53
C SER A 184 -10.26 18.94 -20.02
N GLU A 185 -11.24 19.16 -20.90
CA GLU A 185 -12.54 19.75 -20.52
C GLU A 185 -13.38 18.81 -19.64
N GLN A 186 -13.34 17.50 -19.91
CA GLN A 186 -14.14 16.52 -19.15
C GLN A 186 -13.62 16.32 -17.73
N ILE A 187 -12.31 16.46 -17.52
CA ILE A 187 -11.63 16.15 -16.26
C ILE A 187 -11.59 17.38 -15.33
N SER A 188 -11.35 18.57 -15.89
CA SER A 188 -11.29 19.83 -15.14
C SER A 188 -12.56 20.11 -14.33
N SER A 189 -13.72 19.86 -14.95
CA SER A 189 -15.05 20.06 -14.34
C SER A 189 -15.36 19.17 -13.13
N VAL A 190 -14.55 18.15 -12.86
CA VAL A 190 -14.78 17.21 -11.76
C VAL A 190 -14.33 17.82 -10.43
N ASN A 191 -15.29 18.06 -9.53
CA ASN A 191 -15.01 18.39 -8.14
C ASN A 191 -14.61 17.11 -7.38
N ILE A 192 -13.43 17.15 -6.73
CA ILE A 192 -12.84 16.03 -5.96
C ILE A 192 -13.82 15.53 -4.88
N GLU A 193 -14.56 16.43 -4.23
CA GLU A 193 -15.51 16.08 -3.16
C GLU A 193 -16.77 15.37 -3.70
N LYS A 194 -17.07 15.55 -4.99
CA LYS A 194 -18.25 14.98 -5.67
C LYS A 194 -17.91 13.78 -6.56
N VAL A 195 -16.73 13.18 -6.40
CA VAL A 195 -16.28 12.04 -7.23
C VAL A 195 -17.26 10.86 -7.21
N ARG A 196 -17.89 10.62 -6.05
CA ARG A 196 -18.91 9.56 -5.91
C ARG A 196 -20.13 9.81 -6.80
N GLU A 197 -20.54 11.07 -6.98
CA GLU A 197 -21.67 11.48 -7.83
C GLU A 197 -21.30 11.45 -9.33
N LEU A 198 -20.01 11.67 -9.65
CA LEU A 198 -19.50 11.73 -11.03
C LEU A 198 -18.90 10.41 -11.51
N TYR A 199 -19.10 9.33 -10.77
CA TYR A 199 -18.48 8.02 -10.98
C TYR A 199 -18.61 7.52 -12.43
N SER A 200 -19.81 7.53 -13.00
CA SER A 200 -20.06 6.95 -14.33
C SER A 200 -19.34 7.69 -15.45
N LYS A 201 -19.24 9.03 -15.35
CA LYS A 201 -18.51 9.87 -16.31
C LYS A 201 -17.00 9.61 -16.21
N LEU A 202 -16.46 9.61 -14.99
CA LEU A 202 -15.04 9.36 -14.73
C LEU A 202 -14.60 7.96 -15.15
N ASP A 203 -15.46 6.96 -14.97
CA ASP A 203 -15.20 5.58 -15.37
C ASP A 203 -15.06 5.43 -16.89
N GLY A 204 -15.87 6.17 -17.67
CA GLY A 204 -15.73 6.26 -19.13
C GLY A 204 -14.38 6.83 -19.54
N THR A 205 -14.00 7.99 -18.99
CA THR A 205 -12.72 8.64 -19.28
C THR A 205 -11.53 7.79 -18.85
N GLY A 206 -11.61 7.12 -17.70
CA GLY A 206 -10.57 6.20 -17.21
C GLY A 206 -10.34 5.00 -18.15
N ARG A 207 -11.41 4.44 -18.72
CA ARG A 207 -11.28 3.39 -19.76
C ARG A 207 -10.60 3.90 -21.03
N SER A 208 -11.01 5.07 -21.52
CA SER A 208 -10.36 5.69 -22.69
C SER A 208 -8.88 5.97 -22.43
N PHE A 209 -8.54 6.41 -21.21
CA PHE A 209 -7.14 6.59 -20.81
C PHE A 209 -6.35 5.29 -20.85
N ARG A 210 -6.87 4.19 -20.30
CA ARG A 210 -6.18 2.89 -20.37
C ARG A 210 -5.97 2.42 -21.80
N GLN A 211 -6.95 2.65 -22.67
CA GLN A 211 -6.82 2.31 -24.09
C GLN A 211 -5.72 3.15 -24.76
N ALA A 212 -5.70 4.46 -24.50
CA ALA A 212 -4.70 5.37 -25.04
C ALA A 212 -3.28 5.03 -24.52
N LEU A 213 -3.13 4.74 -23.23
CA LEU A 213 -1.86 4.30 -22.64
C LEU A 213 -1.36 3.03 -23.32
N LYS A 214 -2.24 2.04 -23.52
CA LYS A 214 -1.88 0.79 -24.21
C LYS A 214 -1.41 1.07 -25.64
N THR A 215 -2.16 1.86 -26.41
CA THR A 215 -1.79 2.21 -27.79
C THR A 215 -0.46 2.97 -27.85
N GLU A 216 -0.22 3.89 -26.92
CA GLU A 216 1.06 4.60 -26.83
C GLU A 216 2.22 3.64 -26.53
N CYS A 217 2.03 2.71 -25.60
CA CYS A 217 3.03 1.70 -25.27
C CYS A 217 3.33 0.75 -26.43
N GLU A 218 2.32 0.35 -27.20
CA GLU A 218 2.51 -0.51 -28.38
C GLU A 218 3.32 0.17 -29.50
N ASN A 219 3.22 1.51 -29.61
CA ASN A 219 3.92 2.29 -30.62
C ASN A 219 5.39 2.61 -30.28
N ASN A 220 5.85 2.29 -29.07
CA ASN A 220 7.19 2.65 -28.59
C ASN A 220 8.03 1.41 -28.28
N ARG A 221 9.31 1.41 -28.70
CA ARG A 221 10.23 0.27 -28.46
C ARG A 221 10.37 -0.11 -26.98
N THR A 222 10.29 0.87 -26.08
CA THR A 222 10.35 0.67 -24.62
C THR A 222 8.98 0.67 -23.95
N GLY A 223 7.89 0.73 -24.72
CA GLY A 223 6.55 0.91 -24.16
C GLY A 223 6.03 -0.28 -23.35
N GLY A 224 6.42 -1.51 -23.69
CA GLY A 224 6.08 -2.70 -22.91
C GLY A 224 6.54 -2.61 -21.44
N PRO A 225 7.84 -2.40 -21.16
CA PRO A 225 8.34 -2.15 -19.81
C PRO A 225 7.64 -0.98 -19.08
N TRP A 226 7.32 0.11 -19.77
CA TRP A 226 6.63 1.26 -19.18
C TRP A 226 5.15 0.98 -18.88
N GLN A 227 4.47 0.17 -19.70
CA GLN A 227 3.11 -0.29 -19.42
C GLN A 227 3.11 -1.17 -18.16
N GLN A 228 4.01 -2.16 -18.11
CA GLN A 228 4.18 -3.01 -16.93
C GLN A 228 4.50 -2.18 -15.69
N TYR A 229 5.39 -1.20 -15.81
CA TYR A 229 5.71 -0.27 -14.73
C TYR A 229 4.46 0.46 -14.22
N PHE A 230 3.64 0.97 -15.14
CA PHE A 230 2.42 1.71 -14.80
C PHE A 230 1.45 0.84 -13.99
N ASP A 231 1.21 -0.39 -14.44
CA ASP A 231 0.36 -1.37 -13.73
C ASP A 231 0.93 -1.73 -12.35
N GLN A 232 2.25 -1.89 -12.25
CA GLN A 232 2.93 -2.16 -10.99
C GLN A 232 2.79 -1.01 -9.99
N VAL A 233 2.96 0.24 -10.42
CA VAL A 233 2.76 1.42 -9.55
C VAL A 233 1.29 1.54 -9.15
N GLU A 234 0.34 1.21 -10.02
CA GLU A 234 -1.08 1.15 -9.66
C GLU A 234 -1.35 0.15 -8.51
N ILE A 235 -0.71 -1.02 -8.52
CA ILE A 235 -0.77 -1.98 -7.41
C ILE A 235 -0.19 -1.37 -6.12
N MET A 236 0.85 -0.55 -6.20
CA MET A 236 1.40 0.17 -5.05
C MET A 236 0.38 1.16 -4.48
N THR A 237 -0.21 1.99 -5.32
CA THR A 237 -1.16 3.04 -4.92
C THR A 237 -2.40 2.43 -4.26
N LYS A 238 -2.97 1.38 -4.86
CA LYS A 238 -4.08 0.61 -4.27
C LYS A 238 -3.72 0.02 -2.91
N PHE A 239 -2.51 -0.54 -2.77
CA PHE A 239 -2.05 -1.13 -1.52
C PHE A 239 -1.83 -0.08 -0.42
N VAL A 240 -1.18 1.04 -0.74
CA VAL A 240 -0.98 2.14 0.21
C VAL A 240 -2.33 2.66 0.68
N ARG A 241 -3.30 2.80 -0.21
CA ARG A 241 -4.65 3.21 0.16
C ARG A 241 -5.31 2.21 1.09
N ALA A 242 -5.34 0.93 0.71
CA ALA A 242 -5.94 -0.13 1.51
C ALA A 242 -5.37 -0.16 2.93
N GLU A 243 -4.05 -0.02 3.05
CA GLU A 243 -3.38 0.08 4.33
C GLU A 243 -3.79 1.32 5.13
N ARG A 244 -3.97 2.48 4.47
CA ARG A 244 -4.34 3.74 5.13
C ARG A 244 -5.82 3.83 5.50
N THR A 245 -6.69 3.14 4.76
CA THR A 245 -8.14 3.15 5.00
C THR A 245 -8.61 1.95 5.81
N GLY A 246 -7.74 0.98 6.08
CA GLY A 246 -8.12 -0.25 6.79
C GLY A 246 -8.90 -1.24 5.91
N ASP A 247 -8.84 -1.10 4.57
CA ASP A 247 -9.55 -1.98 3.66
C ASP A 247 -8.86 -3.34 3.56
N TRP A 248 -9.35 -4.29 4.34
CA TRP A 248 -8.73 -5.61 4.46
C TRP A 248 -8.85 -6.43 3.18
N ARG A 249 -9.98 -6.35 2.48
CA ARG A 249 -10.20 -7.11 1.24
C ARG A 249 -9.27 -6.61 0.14
N GLN A 250 -9.18 -5.29 -0.02
CA GLN A 250 -8.27 -4.67 -0.98
C GLN A 250 -6.80 -4.93 -0.62
N HIS A 251 -6.44 -4.97 0.67
CA HIS A 251 -5.11 -5.37 1.14
C HIS A 251 -4.76 -6.77 0.62
N LEU A 252 -5.58 -7.79 0.92
CA LEU A 252 -5.32 -9.17 0.50
C LEU A 252 -5.29 -9.31 -1.02
N HIS A 253 -6.20 -8.64 -1.73
CA HIS A 253 -6.21 -8.61 -3.18
C HIS A 253 -4.89 -8.03 -3.74
N CYS A 254 -4.44 -6.90 -3.20
CA CYS A 254 -3.19 -6.28 -3.58
C CYS A 254 -1.96 -7.12 -3.21
N VAL A 255 -2.00 -7.95 -2.16
CA VAL A 255 -0.93 -8.93 -1.88
C VAL A 255 -0.89 -9.99 -2.99
N GLY A 256 -2.04 -10.50 -3.39
CA GLY A 256 -2.16 -11.45 -4.51
C GLY A 256 -1.63 -10.88 -5.83
N LEU A 257 -1.96 -9.62 -6.16
CA LEU A 257 -1.46 -8.95 -7.36
C LEU A 257 0.08 -8.77 -7.37
N LYS A 258 0.73 -8.70 -6.21
CA LYS A 258 2.19 -8.59 -6.12
C LYS A 258 2.91 -9.91 -6.40
N LEU A 259 2.24 -11.05 -6.19
CA LEU A 259 2.83 -12.39 -6.30
C LEU A 259 3.59 -12.62 -7.62
N PRO A 260 3.01 -12.44 -8.82
CA PRO A 260 3.71 -12.72 -10.08
C PRO A 260 4.98 -11.88 -10.23
N HIS A 261 4.97 -10.63 -9.79
CA HIS A 261 6.13 -9.75 -9.86
C HIS A 261 7.22 -10.13 -8.86
N LEU A 262 6.83 -10.47 -7.62
CA LEU A 262 7.78 -10.94 -6.61
C LEU A 262 8.44 -12.25 -7.04
N ALA A 263 7.69 -13.15 -7.68
CA ALA A 263 8.21 -14.39 -8.23
C ALA A 263 9.16 -14.13 -9.42
N ALA A 264 8.76 -13.28 -10.37
CA ALA A 264 9.56 -12.93 -11.55
C ALA A 264 10.88 -12.23 -11.20
N ALA A 265 10.90 -11.44 -10.13
CA ALA A 265 12.11 -10.79 -9.60
C ALA A 265 12.91 -11.66 -8.63
N CYS A 266 12.61 -12.97 -8.54
CA CYS A 266 13.28 -13.92 -7.63
C CYS A 266 13.28 -13.49 -6.14
N HIS A 267 12.31 -12.67 -5.71
CA HIS A 267 12.09 -12.32 -4.29
C HIS A 267 11.31 -13.43 -3.57
N LEU A 268 11.85 -14.66 -3.63
CA LEU A 268 11.18 -15.91 -3.24
C LEU A 268 10.58 -15.91 -1.82
N PRO A 269 11.24 -15.36 -0.77
CA PRO A 269 10.65 -15.36 0.57
C PRO A 269 9.32 -14.60 0.64
N TYR A 270 9.27 -13.43 0.00
CA TYR A 270 8.05 -12.63 -0.10
C TYR A 270 7.05 -13.21 -1.10
N ALA A 271 7.50 -13.80 -2.22
CA ALA A 271 6.62 -14.46 -3.17
C ALA A 271 5.86 -15.63 -2.51
N LYS A 272 6.58 -16.52 -1.79
CA LYS A 272 5.96 -17.63 -1.05
C LYS A 272 4.91 -17.14 -0.06
N ARG A 273 5.18 -16.05 0.66
CA ARG A 273 4.20 -15.50 1.60
C ARG A 273 3.09 -14.72 0.93
N ALA A 274 3.33 -14.01 -0.17
CA ALA A 274 2.27 -13.39 -0.96
C ALA A 274 1.27 -14.43 -1.50
N HIS A 275 1.69 -15.68 -1.68
CA HIS A 275 0.80 -16.78 -2.02
C HIS A 275 0.02 -17.36 -0.82
N LEU A 276 0.71 -17.67 0.28
CA LEU A 276 0.10 -18.37 1.44
C LEU A 276 -0.68 -17.43 2.37
N TYR A 277 -0.16 -16.23 2.63
CA TYR A 277 -0.73 -15.30 3.59
C TYR A 277 -2.18 -14.92 3.25
N PRO A 278 -2.56 -14.58 2.00
CA PRO A 278 -3.95 -14.28 1.69
C PRO A 278 -4.92 -15.44 1.98
N GLN A 279 -4.49 -16.68 1.73
CA GLN A 279 -5.32 -17.88 2.00
C GLN A 279 -5.53 -18.10 3.50
N GLU A 280 -4.49 -17.85 4.30
CA GLU A 280 -4.57 -17.92 5.77
C GLU A 280 -5.48 -16.80 6.32
N MET A 281 -5.33 -15.60 5.76
CA MET A 281 -6.06 -14.41 6.20
C MET A 281 -7.52 -14.37 5.76
N GLN A 282 -7.90 -15.03 4.65
CA GLN A 282 -9.31 -15.19 4.27
C GLN A 282 -10.09 -16.01 5.30
N LYS A 283 -9.42 -16.89 6.05
CA LYS A 283 -10.04 -17.71 7.10
C LYS A 283 -10.29 -16.92 8.39
N LEU A 284 -9.87 -15.65 8.48
CA LEU A 284 -10.12 -14.80 9.66
C LEU A 284 -11.59 -14.55 9.92
N GLU A 285 -12.39 -14.44 8.86
CA GLU A 285 -13.84 -14.25 8.98
C GLU A 285 -14.50 -15.39 9.78
N ALA A 286 -14.00 -16.62 9.64
CA ALA A 286 -14.47 -17.76 10.42
C ALA A 286 -13.95 -17.80 11.87
N LYS A 287 -12.93 -16.98 12.20
CA LYS A 287 -12.30 -16.93 13.54
C LYS A 287 -12.79 -15.75 14.39
N MET A 288 -13.37 -14.74 13.76
CA MET A 288 -13.93 -13.56 14.40
C MET A 288 -15.46 -13.64 14.42
N THR A 289 -16.09 -12.90 15.32
CA THR A 289 -17.54 -12.65 15.18
C THR A 289 -17.80 -11.77 13.95
N VAL A 290 -18.95 -11.90 13.29
CA VAL A 290 -19.31 -11.09 12.10
C VAL A 290 -19.10 -9.59 12.37
N PHE A 291 -19.62 -9.08 13.49
CA PHE A 291 -19.46 -7.68 13.89
C PHE A 291 -17.99 -7.26 14.08
N GLU A 292 -17.17 -8.12 14.65
CA GLU A 292 -15.74 -7.86 14.84
C GLU A 292 -14.97 -7.87 13.53
N PHE A 293 -15.30 -8.81 12.64
CA PHE A 293 -14.70 -8.88 11.32
C PHE A 293 -15.10 -7.68 10.46
N GLU A 294 -16.37 -7.28 10.45
CA GLU A 294 -16.82 -6.05 9.78
C GLU A 294 -16.08 -4.82 10.32
N LYS A 295 -15.94 -4.70 11.65
CA LYS A 295 -15.14 -3.63 12.23
C LYS A 295 -13.67 -3.73 11.81
N PHE A 296 -13.08 -4.90 11.73
CA PHE A 296 -11.68 -5.07 11.32
C PHE A 296 -11.46 -4.82 9.81
N ALA A 297 -12.39 -5.26 8.97
CA ALA A 297 -12.27 -5.28 7.51
C ALA A 297 -12.86 -4.04 6.83
N GLU A 298 -13.78 -3.35 7.49
CA GLU A 298 -14.58 -2.25 6.94
C GLU A 298 -14.56 -0.99 7.83
N SER A 299 -13.98 -1.02 9.04
CA SER A 299 -13.78 0.25 9.78
C SER A 299 -12.72 1.10 9.10
N VAL A 300 -13.08 2.36 8.91
CA VAL A 300 -12.20 3.37 8.36
C VAL A 300 -11.19 3.76 9.45
N GLY A 301 -10.10 3.02 9.51
CA GLY A 301 -9.03 3.16 10.48
C GLY A 301 -7.81 2.45 9.94
N GLY A 302 -6.86 3.21 9.38
CA GLY A 302 -5.70 2.63 8.71
C GLY A 302 -4.94 1.61 9.56
N PHE A 303 -4.45 0.55 8.92
CA PHE A 303 -3.49 -0.35 9.55
C PHE A 303 -2.21 0.44 9.87
N PRO A 304 -1.65 0.31 11.09
CA PRO A 304 -0.48 1.09 11.47
C PRO A 304 0.70 0.81 10.54
N PHE A 305 1.10 1.84 9.78
CA PHE A 305 2.29 1.87 8.95
C PHE A 305 3.48 2.30 9.82
N SER A 306 4.16 1.37 10.47
CA SER A 306 5.40 1.70 11.19
C SER A 306 6.55 1.80 10.20
N SER A 307 6.86 3.00 9.70
CA SER A 307 8.23 3.30 9.25
C SER A 307 9.08 3.54 10.50
N PRO A 308 10.27 2.94 10.67
CA PRO A 308 11.15 3.32 11.75
C PRO A 308 11.46 4.81 11.61
N LYS A 309 10.95 5.63 12.53
CA LYS A 309 11.49 6.98 12.73
C LYS A 309 12.95 6.74 13.12
N ARG A 310 13.86 7.21 12.28
CA ARG A 310 15.26 7.36 12.62
C ARG A 310 15.27 8.22 13.89
N LEU A 311 15.58 7.64 15.04
CA LEU A 311 15.98 8.39 16.22
C LEU A 311 17.33 9.02 15.85
N THR A 312 17.30 10.13 15.11
CA THR A 312 18.45 11.02 15.04
C THR A 312 18.50 11.72 16.38
N GLY A 313 19.25 11.14 17.30
CA GLY A 313 19.83 11.88 18.41
C GLY A 313 20.79 12.91 17.81
N GLU A 314 20.25 14.08 17.48
CA GLU A 314 21.03 15.31 17.50
C GLU A 314 20.91 15.86 18.92
N SER A 315 21.85 15.46 19.78
CA SER A 315 22.26 16.30 20.88
C SER A 315 23.10 17.43 20.28
N GLY A 316 22.52 18.60 20.11
CA GLY A 316 23.28 19.79 19.75
C GLY A 316 24.09 20.27 20.96
N VAL A 317 25.41 20.42 20.79
CA VAL A 317 26.24 21.47 21.39
C VAL A 317 27.47 21.64 20.48
N THR A 318 27.61 22.85 19.91
CA THR A 318 28.77 23.45 19.19
C THR A 318 29.43 22.65 18.06
#